data_AF-A0A3A0DKT8-F1
#
_entry.id   AF-A0A3A0DKT8-F1
#
_cell.length_a   1.000
_cell.length_b   1.000
_cell.length_c   1.000
_cell.angle_alpha   90.00
_cell.angle_beta   90.00
_cell.angle_gamma   90.00
#
_symmetry.space_group_name_H-M   'P 1'
#
loop_
_entity.id
_entity.type
_entity.pdbx_description
1 polymer ?
#
loop_
_entity_poly.entity_id
_entity_poly.type
_entity_poly.pdbx_seq_one_letter_code
_entity_poly.pdbx_strand_id
1 'polypeptide(L)'
;MPHATPQDTQDYHNRVSLPEHATCLLGRTGWRVSRLGFGCYRVDAVTPAHAEALAFALRSGINLIDTSTNYGEGESESLVGQVLQELIASGEIRRAEIVIVSKAGYVQGKNLALAQQREHEGRPFPEMVKYMENCWHCLHPDFLADQLDRSLARLQLDRLDVLLLHNPEYFLSHAVKQHADLNAATEEYYRRLAAALAFLETQVEIGKISWYGISSNTFPYAATHPEFTSLERVWNIAARLAPQPHFGVVQFPFNLYETGAVRECNQSAGTQTVLEFAREKNLATLANRPLNAMRAGSMTRLASFETISSQQAEEIFPQQLAALAAVERDFVARICPQLDFTNRLQNHDRIFDYAGQLAGGLHAFRDWAHWDYVRQYLIEPQSERALFYLRRLSNQASLWQMWEAQFRPALQAVLTTLTRRHSASVARDSEKFADQLDRLAPGLATTPALSQKALRVLVQTEGLHAALLGMRRRAYVEDGLHALRAEPIPNLHSAFTTWND
;
A
#
# COMPACT_ATOMS: atom_id res chain seq x y z
N MET A 1 25.95 4.69 1.07
CA MET A 1 24.95 5.49 1.82
C MET A 1 24.57 4.75 3.11
N PRO A 2 24.14 5.47 4.17
CA PRO A 2 23.70 4.84 5.41
C PRO A 2 22.48 3.92 5.18
N HIS A 3 22.22 3.00 6.11
CA HIS A 3 20.97 2.24 6.24
C HIS A 3 20.41 2.49 7.63
N ALA A 4 19.18 2.05 7.93
CA ALA A 4 18.57 2.27 9.22
C ALA A 4 19.43 1.71 10.37
N THR A 5 19.66 2.49 11.43
CA THR A 5 20.37 2.03 12.64
C THR A 5 19.50 2.17 13.88
N PRO A 6 19.68 1.30 14.91
CA PRO A 6 18.97 1.44 16.18
C PRO A 6 19.12 2.83 16.81
N GLN A 7 20.34 3.39 16.76
CA GLN A 7 20.62 4.70 17.34
C GLN A 7 19.93 5.83 16.57
N ASP A 8 20.09 5.88 15.24
CA ASP A 8 19.51 6.95 14.42
C ASP A 8 17.97 6.92 14.42
N THR A 9 17.38 5.73 14.35
CA THR A 9 15.91 5.60 14.44
C THR A 9 15.37 6.03 15.80
N GLN A 10 16.11 5.78 16.89
CA GLN A 10 15.77 6.31 18.22
C GLN A 10 15.93 7.84 18.27
N ASP A 11 17.04 8.38 17.76
CA ASP A 11 17.31 9.82 17.76
C ASP A 11 16.29 10.61 16.92
N TYR A 12 15.81 10.01 15.83
CA TYR A 12 14.72 10.57 15.04
C TYR A 12 13.45 10.80 15.87
N HIS A 13 13.03 9.81 16.68
CA HIS A 13 11.86 9.95 17.55
C HIS A 13 12.12 10.79 18.81
N ASN A 14 13.39 10.95 19.22
CA ASN A 14 13.75 11.94 20.24
C ASN A 14 13.61 13.38 19.69
N ARG A 15 13.86 13.56 18.39
CA ARG A 15 13.75 14.86 17.69
C ARG A 15 12.31 15.18 17.29
N VAL A 16 11.54 14.18 16.83
CA VAL A 16 10.17 14.34 16.38
C VAL A 16 9.22 13.89 17.49
N SER A 17 8.51 14.83 18.12
CA SER A 17 7.67 14.60 19.31
C SER A 17 6.38 13.82 19.04
N LEU A 18 6.48 12.52 18.73
CA LEU A 18 5.36 11.59 18.85
C LEU A 18 5.23 11.09 20.30
N PRO A 19 4.00 10.80 20.79
CA PRO A 19 3.81 10.16 22.09
C PRO A 19 4.54 8.82 22.18
N GLU A 20 4.96 8.41 23.38
CA GLU A 20 5.70 7.15 23.54
C GLU A 20 4.94 5.94 22.97
N HIS A 21 3.63 5.88 23.23
CA HIS A 21 2.74 4.82 22.74
C HIS A 21 2.61 4.79 21.20
N ALA A 22 2.95 5.87 20.50
CA ALA A 22 2.91 5.95 19.05
C ALA A 22 4.11 5.27 18.37
N THR A 23 5.10 4.83 19.14
CA THR A 23 6.31 4.18 18.61
C THR A 23 6.51 2.80 19.24
N CYS A 24 7.33 1.96 18.61
CA CYS A 24 7.76 0.69 19.18
C CYS A 24 9.13 0.27 18.62
N LEU A 25 9.78 -0.69 19.27
CA LEU A 25 10.90 -1.41 18.68
C LEU A 25 10.36 -2.45 17.68
N LEU A 26 10.92 -2.49 16.48
CA LEU A 26 10.45 -3.34 15.40
C LEU A 26 11.03 -4.76 15.52
N GLY A 27 10.42 -5.59 16.37
CA GLY A 27 10.87 -6.95 16.66
C GLY A 27 12.36 -7.01 17.01
N ARG A 28 13.06 -8.02 16.48
CA ARG A 28 14.51 -8.22 16.64
C ARG A 28 15.42 -7.27 15.85
N THR A 29 14.88 -6.35 15.06
CA THR A 29 15.71 -5.42 14.26
C THR A 29 16.41 -4.36 15.13
N GLY A 30 15.86 -4.08 16.32
CA GLY A 30 16.33 -3.03 17.21
C GLY A 30 15.99 -1.61 16.75
N TRP A 31 15.30 -1.44 15.61
CA TRP A 31 14.90 -0.13 15.11
C TRP A 31 13.66 0.39 15.81
N ARG A 32 13.65 1.68 16.18
CA ARG A 32 12.44 2.33 16.66
C ARG A 32 11.62 2.88 15.50
N VAL A 33 10.37 2.46 15.39
CA VAL A 33 9.47 2.90 14.32
C VAL A 33 8.17 3.48 14.88
N SER A 34 7.54 4.36 14.09
CA SER A 34 6.14 4.72 14.29
C SER A 34 5.22 3.50 14.10
N ARG A 35 4.18 3.38 14.91
CA ARG A 35 3.18 2.29 14.81
C ARG A 35 2.28 2.40 13.57
N LEU A 36 2.39 3.49 12.80
CA LEU A 36 1.90 3.57 11.44
C LEU A 36 3.08 3.66 10.48
N GLY A 37 3.02 2.90 9.40
CA GLY A 37 3.93 3.05 8.26
C GLY A 37 3.22 3.68 7.06
N PHE A 38 4.00 4.38 6.23
CA PHE A 38 3.53 4.92 4.96
C PHE A 38 3.50 3.80 3.91
N GLY A 39 2.30 3.33 3.57
CA GLY A 39 2.09 2.35 2.51
C GLY A 39 2.07 3.00 1.13
N CYS A 40 2.96 2.58 0.25
CA CYS A 40 3.15 3.16 -1.09
C CYS A 40 2.32 2.47 -2.19
N TYR A 41 1.29 1.70 -1.84
CA TYR A 41 0.40 1.15 -2.87
C TYR A 41 -0.40 2.28 -3.52
N ARG A 42 -0.32 2.38 -4.86
CA ARG A 42 -0.93 3.45 -5.68
C ARG A 42 -0.39 4.86 -5.39
N VAL A 43 0.87 4.96 -4.98
CA VAL A 43 1.63 6.20 -5.13
C VAL A 43 2.63 6.06 -6.27
N ASP A 44 3.03 7.18 -6.85
CA ASP A 44 3.92 7.26 -8.00
C ASP A 44 4.75 8.54 -7.95
N ALA A 45 5.84 8.57 -8.69
CA ALA A 45 6.78 9.69 -8.73
C ALA A 45 6.27 10.91 -9.54
N VAL A 46 5.18 10.76 -10.30
CA VAL A 46 4.71 11.81 -11.22
C VAL A 46 3.62 12.69 -10.62
N THR A 47 2.94 12.22 -9.58
CA THR A 47 1.83 12.94 -8.92
C THR A 47 2.37 13.76 -7.73
N PRO A 48 2.35 15.11 -7.79
CA PRO A 48 2.94 15.95 -6.74
C PRO A 48 2.36 15.72 -5.33
N ALA A 49 1.05 15.43 -5.24
CA ALA A 49 0.39 15.16 -3.97
C ALA A 49 0.95 13.90 -3.25
N HIS A 50 1.48 12.93 -4.00
CA HIS A 50 2.13 11.75 -3.43
C HIS A 50 3.45 12.10 -2.76
N ALA A 51 4.27 12.94 -3.41
CA ALA A 51 5.53 13.44 -2.85
C ALA A 51 5.29 14.31 -1.61
N GLU A 52 4.32 15.23 -1.67
CA GLU A 52 3.92 16.06 -0.54
C GLU A 52 3.49 15.20 0.65
N ALA A 53 2.65 14.19 0.43
CA ALA A 53 2.17 13.31 1.50
C ALA A 53 3.31 12.53 2.15
N LEU A 54 4.23 11.95 1.38
CA LEU A 54 5.38 11.22 1.92
C LEU A 54 6.31 12.15 2.70
N ALA A 55 6.64 13.32 2.15
CA ALA A 55 7.49 14.29 2.82
C ALA A 55 6.86 14.79 4.13
N PHE A 56 5.54 15.05 4.13
CA PHE A 56 4.80 15.44 5.32
C PHE A 56 4.75 14.33 6.38
N ALA A 57 4.61 13.07 5.97
CA ALA A 57 4.64 11.92 6.89
C ALA A 57 5.99 11.79 7.61
N LEU A 58 7.09 11.88 6.86
CA LEU A 58 8.46 11.88 7.39
C LEU A 58 8.68 13.08 8.34
N ARG A 59 8.29 14.29 7.95
CA ARG A 59 8.37 15.46 8.85
C ARG A 59 7.54 15.32 10.13
N SER A 60 6.51 14.47 10.10
CA SER A 60 5.57 14.29 11.20
C SER A 60 5.84 13.07 12.09
N GLY A 61 6.97 12.37 11.86
CA GLY A 61 7.42 11.29 12.73
C GLY A 61 7.11 9.89 12.22
N ILE A 62 6.56 9.74 11.01
CA ILE A 62 6.39 8.42 10.38
C ILE A 62 7.69 8.05 9.69
N ASN A 63 8.43 7.07 10.23
CA ASN A 63 9.73 6.65 9.69
C ASN A 63 9.77 5.23 9.11
N LEU A 64 8.61 4.55 9.01
CA LEU A 64 8.48 3.27 8.34
C LEU A 64 7.80 3.47 6.98
N ILE A 65 8.47 3.06 5.90
CA ILE A 65 7.96 3.14 4.53
C ILE A 65 7.82 1.72 3.98
N ASP A 66 6.66 1.40 3.41
CA ASP A 66 6.38 0.12 2.76
C ASP A 66 6.08 0.30 1.27
N THR A 67 6.94 -0.24 0.41
CA THR A 67 6.85 -0.15 -1.05
C THR A 67 7.04 -1.52 -1.70
N SER A 68 7.02 -1.60 -3.03
CA SER A 68 7.28 -2.84 -3.76
C SER A 68 7.64 -2.60 -5.22
N THR A 69 8.40 -3.53 -5.80
CA THR A 69 8.78 -3.58 -7.22
C THR A 69 7.59 -3.44 -8.20
N ASN A 70 6.40 -3.95 -7.85
CA ASN A 70 5.25 -3.95 -8.76
C ASN A 70 4.29 -2.77 -8.57
N TYR A 71 4.45 -1.97 -7.51
CA TYR A 71 3.58 -0.83 -7.24
C TYR A 71 3.82 0.27 -8.26
N GLY A 72 2.82 0.52 -9.11
CA GLY A 72 2.94 1.45 -10.23
C GLY A 72 4.09 1.11 -11.17
N GLU A 73 4.43 -0.17 -11.36
CA GLU A 73 5.59 -0.61 -12.16
C GLU A 73 6.95 -0.08 -11.63
N GLY A 74 7.06 0.09 -10.31
CA GLY A 74 8.25 0.58 -9.61
C GLY A 74 8.24 2.09 -9.36
N GLU A 75 7.25 2.83 -9.87
CA GLU A 75 7.16 4.28 -9.66
C GLU A 75 7.02 4.66 -8.18
N SER A 76 6.47 3.77 -7.34
CA SER A 76 6.41 4.01 -5.89
C SER A 76 7.79 3.97 -5.22
N GLU A 77 8.70 3.10 -5.68
CA GLU A 77 10.10 3.08 -5.22
C GLU A 77 10.85 4.31 -5.72
N SER A 78 10.60 4.72 -6.97
CA SER A 78 11.19 5.96 -7.51
C SER A 78 10.73 7.20 -6.76
N LEU A 79 9.45 7.27 -6.36
CA LEU A 79 8.94 8.35 -5.50
C LEU A 79 9.69 8.40 -4.16
N VAL A 80 9.80 7.25 -3.49
CA VAL A 80 10.49 7.14 -2.20
C VAL A 80 11.94 7.60 -2.33
N GLY A 81 12.66 7.12 -3.35
CA GLY A 81 14.04 7.54 -3.61
C GLY A 81 14.16 9.05 -3.81
N GLN A 82 13.30 9.66 -4.62
CA GLN A 82 13.32 11.10 -4.89
C GLN A 82 13.08 11.93 -3.62
N VAL A 83 12.02 11.61 -2.87
CA VAL A 83 11.67 12.35 -1.64
C VAL A 83 12.77 12.21 -0.58
N LEU A 84 13.36 11.03 -0.42
CA LEU A 84 14.45 10.84 0.53
C LEU A 84 15.69 11.66 0.15
N GLN A 85 16.08 11.66 -1.13
CA GLN A 85 17.22 12.47 -1.57
C GLN A 85 16.99 13.97 -1.32
N GLU A 86 15.77 14.47 -1.58
CA GLU A 86 15.41 15.86 -1.31
C GLU A 86 15.52 16.20 0.19
N LEU A 87 14.93 15.39 1.06
CA LEU A 87 14.92 15.65 2.50
C LEU A 87 16.28 15.42 3.18
N ILE A 88 17.12 14.54 2.63
CA ILE A 88 18.50 14.34 3.09
C ILE A 88 19.34 15.54 2.67
N ALA A 89 19.20 16.01 1.43
CA ALA A 89 19.94 17.17 0.92
C ALA A 89 19.57 18.46 1.66
N SER A 90 18.31 18.62 2.10
CA SER A 90 17.87 19.74 2.94
C SER A 90 18.28 19.61 4.41
N GLY A 91 18.82 18.45 4.84
CA GLY A 91 19.20 18.18 6.23
C GLY A 91 18.00 17.94 7.16
N GLU A 92 16.80 17.76 6.62
CA GLU A 92 15.59 17.50 7.42
C GLU A 92 15.59 16.09 8.01
N ILE A 93 16.18 15.12 7.32
CA ILE A 93 16.35 13.74 7.79
C ILE A 93 17.74 13.19 7.46
N ARG A 94 18.14 12.12 8.13
CA ARG A 94 19.26 11.26 7.73
C ARG A 94 18.72 9.94 7.22
N ARG A 95 19.36 9.34 6.20
CA ARG A 95 18.94 8.02 5.68
C ARG A 95 18.83 6.95 6.78
N ALA A 96 19.72 7.00 7.77
CA ALA A 96 19.75 6.03 8.87
C ALA A 96 18.58 6.15 9.87
N GLU A 97 17.80 7.23 9.80
CA GLU A 97 16.61 7.45 10.63
C GLU A 97 15.36 6.73 10.10
N ILE A 98 15.37 6.35 8.81
CA ILE A 98 14.19 5.86 8.09
C ILE A 98 14.34 4.37 7.78
N VAL A 99 13.29 3.59 8.03
CA VAL A 99 13.20 2.16 7.73
C VAL A 99 12.39 1.96 6.45
N ILE A 100 13.00 1.31 5.46
CA ILE A 100 12.38 1.06 4.14
C ILE A 100 12.20 -0.44 3.92
N VAL A 101 10.95 -0.83 3.75
CA VAL A 101 10.53 -2.19 3.39
C VAL A 101 10.15 -2.21 1.92
N SER A 102 10.85 -2.99 1.10
CA SER A 102 10.41 -3.31 -0.27
C SER A 102 10.11 -4.80 -0.42
N LYS A 103 9.53 -5.19 -1.56
CA LYS A 103 9.10 -6.56 -1.84
C LYS A 103 9.32 -6.95 -3.29
N ALA A 104 9.69 -8.21 -3.49
CA ALA A 104 9.87 -8.84 -4.80
C ALA A 104 9.06 -10.14 -4.90
N GLY A 105 8.61 -10.48 -6.10
CA GLY A 105 7.88 -11.73 -6.38
C GLY A 105 6.89 -11.59 -7.53
N TYR A 106 6.24 -10.42 -7.64
CA TYR A 106 5.32 -10.12 -8.74
C TYR A 106 6.04 -9.86 -10.05
N VAL A 107 5.52 -10.47 -11.12
CA VAL A 107 5.98 -10.27 -12.50
C VAL A 107 4.81 -9.68 -13.28
N GLN A 108 4.77 -8.34 -13.30
CA GLN A 108 3.70 -7.51 -13.88
C GLN A 108 4.34 -6.31 -14.62
N GLY A 109 3.58 -5.66 -15.51
CA GLY A 109 4.04 -4.44 -16.21
C GLY A 109 5.42 -4.62 -16.87
N LYS A 110 6.36 -3.70 -16.60
CA LYS A 110 7.74 -3.77 -17.10
C LYS A 110 8.46 -5.10 -16.77
N ASN A 111 8.19 -5.70 -15.61
CA ASN A 111 8.79 -6.99 -15.25
C ASN A 111 8.22 -8.16 -16.08
N LEU A 112 6.93 -8.10 -16.42
CA LEU A 112 6.31 -9.09 -17.31
C LEU A 112 6.87 -8.98 -18.72
N ALA A 113 7.02 -7.76 -19.25
CA ALA A 113 7.65 -7.54 -20.55
C ALA A 113 9.09 -8.09 -20.59
N LEU A 114 9.89 -7.85 -19.53
CA LEU A 114 11.22 -8.41 -19.40
C LEU A 114 11.21 -9.95 -19.35
N ALA A 115 10.32 -10.55 -18.57
CA ALA A 115 10.21 -12.01 -18.45
C ALA A 115 9.83 -12.66 -19.79
N GLN A 116 8.87 -12.07 -20.52
CA GLN A 116 8.45 -12.52 -21.86
C GLN A 116 9.58 -12.38 -22.88
N GLN A 117 10.31 -11.26 -22.85
CA GLN A 117 11.48 -11.06 -23.71
C GLN A 117 12.54 -12.15 -23.46
N ARG A 118 12.85 -12.43 -22.19
CA ARG A 118 13.82 -13.47 -21.82
C ARG A 118 13.38 -14.87 -22.22
N GLU A 119 12.09 -15.19 -22.11
CA GLU A 119 11.51 -16.43 -22.65
C GLU A 119 11.73 -16.53 -24.15
N HIS A 120 11.43 -15.46 -24.90
CA HIS A 120 11.60 -15.42 -26.35
C HIS A 120 13.07 -15.60 -26.78
N GLU A 121 14.00 -15.05 -26.00
CA GLU A 121 15.45 -15.16 -26.20
C GLU A 121 16.02 -16.51 -25.72
N GLY A 122 15.19 -17.46 -25.25
CA GLY A 122 15.63 -18.79 -24.81
C GLY A 122 16.36 -18.79 -23.45
N ARG A 123 16.22 -17.72 -22.65
CA ARG A 123 16.87 -17.54 -21.35
C ARG A 123 15.88 -17.17 -20.22
N PRO A 124 14.77 -17.92 -20.06
CA PRO A 124 13.75 -17.58 -19.07
C PRO A 124 14.31 -17.53 -17.65
N PHE A 125 13.67 -16.75 -16.78
CA PHE A 125 13.88 -16.95 -15.35
C PHE A 125 13.34 -18.32 -14.94
N PRO A 126 14.09 -19.13 -14.18
CA PRO A 126 13.60 -20.43 -13.75
C PRO A 126 12.37 -20.30 -12.83
N GLU A 127 11.58 -21.38 -12.77
CA GLU A 127 10.46 -21.54 -11.84
C GLU A 127 9.35 -20.47 -11.92
N MET A 128 9.26 -19.76 -13.05
CA MET A 128 8.20 -18.77 -13.32
C MET A 128 6.79 -19.40 -13.22
N VAL A 129 5.91 -18.76 -12.45
CA VAL A 129 4.50 -19.15 -12.26
C VAL A 129 3.60 -18.21 -13.05
N LYS A 130 2.96 -18.72 -14.10
CA LYS A 130 2.04 -17.94 -14.95
C LYS A 130 0.62 -17.95 -14.36
N TYR A 131 0.43 -17.22 -13.25
CA TYR A 131 -0.80 -17.27 -12.46
C TYR A 131 -2.05 -16.76 -13.20
N MET A 132 -1.94 -15.68 -13.99
CA MET A 132 -2.95 -15.19 -14.93
C MET A 132 -2.32 -14.28 -16.01
N GLU A 133 -3.08 -13.92 -17.04
CA GLU A 133 -2.62 -13.23 -18.27
C GLU A 133 -1.65 -12.06 -18.02
N ASN A 134 -1.95 -11.18 -17.06
CA ASN A 134 -1.14 -10.01 -16.74
C ASN A 134 -0.51 -10.05 -15.35
N CYS A 135 -0.38 -11.24 -14.76
CA CYS A 135 0.22 -11.42 -13.45
C CYS A 135 0.90 -12.79 -13.36
N TRP A 136 2.22 -12.79 -13.51
CA TRP A 136 3.07 -13.93 -13.21
C TRP A 136 3.73 -13.74 -11.83
N HIS A 137 4.41 -14.76 -11.34
CA HIS A 137 5.10 -14.75 -10.05
C HIS A 137 6.38 -15.58 -10.10
N CYS A 138 7.43 -15.14 -9.40
CA CYS A 138 8.70 -15.87 -9.35
C CYS A 138 9.47 -15.56 -8.06
N LEU A 139 9.99 -16.60 -7.40
CA LEU A 139 10.86 -16.50 -6.22
C LEU A 139 12.26 -17.07 -6.48
N HIS A 140 12.57 -17.44 -7.71
CA HIS A 140 13.87 -18.01 -8.02
C HIS A 140 14.98 -16.97 -7.75
N PRO A 141 16.14 -17.37 -7.16
CA PRO A 141 17.25 -16.47 -6.85
C PRO A 141 17.65 -15.53 -8.00
N ASP A 142 17.72 -16.03 -9.25
CA ASP A 142 18.04 -15.22 -10.43
C ASP A 142 17.08 -14.03 -10.64
N PHE A 143 15.78 -14.26 -10.42
CA PHE A 143 14.78 -13.20 -10.54
C PHE A 143 14.87 -12.24 -9.34
N LEU A 144 15.01 -12.77 -8.13
CA LEU A 144 15.14 -11.95 -6.92
C LEU A 144 16.38 -11.05 -6.96
N ALA A 145 17.50 -11.53 -7.51
CA ALA A 145 18.71 -10.75 -7.72
C ALA A 145 18.49 -9.57 -8.69
N ASP A 146 17.89 -9.83 -9.86
CA ASP A 146 17.54 -8.78 -10.83
C ASP A 146 16.60 -7.74 -10.20
N GLN A 147 15.60 -8.19 -9.45
CA GLN A 147 14.64 -7.28 -8.82
C GLN A 147 15.26 -6.45 -7.68
N LEU A 148 16.12 -7.03 -6.86
CA LEU A 148 16.83 -6.31 -5.80
C LEU A 148 17.71 -5.19 -6.38
N ASP A 149 18.49 -5.47 -7.42
CA ASP A 149 19.35 -4.47 -8.05
C ASP A 149 18.54 -3.31 -8.64
N ARG A 150 17.40 -3.62 -9.28
CA ARG A 150 16.49 -2.59 -9.81
C ARG A 150 15.79 -1.80 -8.71
N SER A 151 15.40 -2.43 -7.61
CA SER A 151 14.82 -1.76 -6.45
C SER A 151 15.81 -0.78 -5.82
N LEU A 152 17.06 -1.21 -5.60
CA LEU A 152 18.14 -0.35 -5.09
C LEU A 152 18.37 0.85 -6.01
N ALA A 153 18.37 0.64 -7.33
CA ALA A 153 18.50 1.73 -8.30
C ALA A 153 17.33 2.72 -8.25
N ARG A 154 16.08 2.25 -8.20
CA ARG A 154 14.90 3.13 -8.12
C ARG A 154 14.84 3.90 -6.80
N LEU A 155 15.17 3.24 -5.69
CA LEU A 155 15.23 3.85 -4.36
C LEU A 155 16.46 4.75 -4.16
N GLN A 156 17.46 4.64 -5.05
CA GLN A 156 18.75 5.32 -4.95
C GLN A 156 19.49 4.96 -3.65
N LEU A 157 19.57 3.66 -3.35
CA LEU A 157 20.17 3.10 -2.15
C LEU A 157 21.23 2.07 -2.50
N ASP A 158 22.27 1.97 -1.66
CA ASP A 158 23.24 0.87 -1.74
C ASP A 158 22.80 -0.36 -0.93
N ARG A 159 21.95 -0.13 0.08
CA ARG A 159 21.40 -1.16 0.97
C ARG A 159 19.91 -0.88 1.25
N LEU A 160 19.09 -1.92 1.11
CA LEU A 160 17.68 -1.91 1.50
C LEU A 160 17.54 -2.40 2.95
N ASP A 161 16.69 -1.77 3.76
CA ASP A 161 16.56 -2.18 5.17
C ASP A 161 15.87 -3.54 5.28
N VAL A 162 14.76 -3.74 4.55
CA VAL A 162 14.04 -5.01 4.52
C VAL A 162 13.59 -5.37 3.11
N LEU A 163 13.87 -6.60 2.67
CA LEU A 163 13.26 -7.20 1.48
C LEU A 163 12.28 -8.32 1.87
N LEU A 164 11.01 -8.19 1.47
CA LEU A 164 10.00 -9.24 1.65
C LEU A 164 9.80 -10.04 0.35
N LEU A 165 9.65 -11.36 0.47
CA LEU A 165 9.05 -12.15 -0.60
C LEU A 165 7.55 -11.85 -0.66
N HIS A 166 7.05 -11.43 -1.81
CA HIS A 166 5.70 -10.90 -1.97
C HIS A 166 4.73 -11.99 -2.44
N ASN A 167 3.74 -12.30 -1.60
CA ASN A 167 2.65 -13.26 -1.82
C ASN A 167 3.13 -14.60 -2.42
N PRO A 168 4.07 -15.29 -1.73
CA PRO A 168 4.61 -16.56 -2.20
C PRO A 168 3.51 -17.61 -2.45
N GLU A 169 2.38 -17.51 -1.75
CA GLU A 169 1.21 -18.39 -1.89
C GLU A 169 0.65 -18.47 -3.32
N TYR A 170 0.99 -17.55 -4.24
CA TYR A 170 0.53 -17.59 -5.64
C TYR A 170 0.93 -18.87 -6.37
N PHE A 171 2.00 -19.53 -5.93
CA PHE A 171 2.35 -20.87 -6.39
C PHE A 171 1.26 -21.89 -6.00
N LEU A 172 0.81 -21.88 -4.74
CA LEU A 172 -0.28 -22.74 -4.25
C LEU A 172 -1.61 -22.37 -4.92
N SER A 173 -1.93 -21.08 -5.06
CA SER A 173 -3.12 -20.62 -5.78
C SER A 173 -3.13 -21.11 -7.23
N HIS A 174 -1.96 -21.13 -7.89
CA HIS A 174 -1.83 -21.68 -9.24
C HIS A 174 -2.03 -23.20 -9.24
N ALA A 175 -1.42 -23.94 -8.30
CA ALA A 175 -1.60 -25.38 -8.16
C ALA A 175 -3.08 -25.78 -7.94
N VAL A 176 -3.80 -25.03 -7.10
CA VAL A 176 -5.25 -25.21 -6.88
C VAL A 176 -6.03 -25.00 -8.19
N LYS A 177 -5.74 -23.93 -8.94
CA LYS A 177 -6.38 -23.65 -10.24
C LYS A 177 -6.12 -24.74 -11.29
N GLN A 178 -4.96 -25.39 -11.24
CA GLN A 178 -4.59 -26.48 -12.14
C GLN A 178 -5.05 -27.85 -11.64
N HIS A 179 -5.77 -27.93 -10.52
CA HIS A 179 -6.18 -29.18 -9.88
C HIS A 179 -5.00 -30.15 -9.64
N ALA A 180 -3.84 -29.61 -9.29
CA ALA A 180 -2.65 -30.39 -8.99
C ALA A 180 -2.75 -31.11 -7.62
N ASP A 181 -1.87 -32.10 -7.39
CA ASP A 181 -1.71 -32.71 -6.07
C ASP A 181 -1.19 -31.69 -5.06
N LEU A 182 -2.04 -31.35 -4.08
CA LEU A 182 -1.76 -30.32 -3.09
C LEU A 182 -0.63 -30.71 -2.12
N ASN A 183 -0.41 -32.00 -1.86
CA ASN A 183 0.69 -32.43 -0.99
C ASN A 183 2.03 -32.20 -1.70
N ALA A 184 2.15 -32.67 -2.94
CA ALA A 184 3.33 -32.44 -3.77
C ALA A 184 3.58 -30.93 -4.01
N ALA A 185 2.52 -30.17 -4.28
CA ALA A 185 2.62 -28.71 -4.42
C ALA A 185 3.09 -28.04 -3.13
N THR A 186 2.62 -28.48 -1.95
CA THR A 186 3.06 -27.93 -0.67
C THR A 186 4.54 -28.18 -0.42
N GLU A 187 5.04 -29.39 -0.71
CA GLU A 187 6.47 -29.68 -0.56
C GLU A 187 7.33 -28.86 -1.52
N GLU A 188 6.91 -28.74 -2.79
CA GLU A 188 7.60 -27.89 -3.77
C GLU A 188 7.57 -26.41 -3.37
N TYR A 189 6.46 -25.92 -2.83
CA TYR A 189 6.32 -24.57 -2.32
C TYR A 189 7.37 -24.24 -1.26
N TYR A 190 7.52 -25.10 -0.25
CA TYR A 190 8.50 -24.88 0.81
C TYR A 190 9.95 -25.12 0.34
N ARG A 191 10.18 -25.96 -0.67
CA ARG A 191 11.49 -26.07 -1.33
C ARG A 191 11.88 -24.76 -2.03
N ARG A 192 10.96 -24.15 -2.79
CA ARG A 192 11.16 -22.84 -3.43
C ARG A 192 11.43 -21.74 -2.43
N LEU A 193 10.65 -21.70 -1.34
CA LEU A 193 10.88 -20.76 -0.25
C LEU A 193 12.27 -20.97 0.38
N ALA A 194 12.68 -22.20 0.66
CA ALA A 194 14.01 -22.46 1.21
C ALA A 194 15.13 -21.93 0.32
N ALA A 195 15.05 -22.12 -1.00
CA ALA A 195 16.02 -21.56 -1.94
C ALA A 195 16.02 -20.02 -1.94
N ALA A 196 14.84 -19.40 -1.91
CA ALA A 196 14.71 -17.94 -1.84
C ALA A 196 15.28 -17.38 -0.53
N LEU A 197 14.97 -17.98 0.63
CA LEU A 197 15.49 -17.52 1.92
C LEU A 197 17.01 -17.72 2.02
N ALA A 198 17.56 -18.82 1.49
CA ALA A 198 19.00 -19.02 1.42
C ALA A 198 19.68 -17.93 0.59
N PHE A 199 19.11 -17.59 -0.58
CA PHE A 199 19.59 -16.46 -1.37
C PHE A 199 19.52 -15.14 -0.58
N LEU A 200 18.41 -14.82 0.07
CA LEU A 200 18.29 -13.58 0.85
C LEU A 200 19.29 -13.50 2.00
N GLU A 201 19.59 -14.61 2.67
CA GLU A 201 20.64 -14.67 3.69
C GLU A 201 22.01 -14.25 3.09
N THR A 202 22.37 -14.75 1.91
CA THR A 202 23.60 -14.29 1.22
C THR A 202 23.57 -12.80 0.89
N GLN A 203 22.39 -12.24 0.59
CA GLN A 203 22.26 -10.81 0.29
C GLN A 203 22.46 -9.95 1.55
N VAL A 204 22.16 -10.49 2.73
CA VAL A 204 22.50 -9.85 4.01
C VAL A 204 24.01 -9.91 4.26
N GLU A 205 24.64 -11.07 4.05
CA GLU A 205 26.09 -11.25 4.26
C GLU A 205 26.92 -10.30 3.40
N ILE A 206 26.55 -10.11 2.13
CA ILE A 206 27.22 -9.14 1.24
C ILE A 206 26.76 -7.69 1.46
N GLY A 207 25.79 -7.46 2.34
CA GLY A 207 25.35 -6.15 2.77
C GLY A 207 24.44 -5.39 1.79
N LYS A 208 23.75 -6.07 0.87
CA LYS A 208 22.74 -5.46 -0.02
C LYS A 208 21.40 -5.26 0.68
N ILE A 209 21.07 -6.10 1.66
CA ILE A 209 19.89 -5.94 2.52
C ILE A 209 20.28 -6.07 4.01
N SER A 210 19.51 -5.50 4.94
CA SER A 210 19.76 -5.67 6.38
C SER A 210 18.95 -6.83 6.99
N TRP A 211 17.69 -6.95 6.60
CA TRP A 211 16.76 -8.00 7.04
C TRP A 211 15.93 -8.50 5.85
N TYR A 212 15.35 -9.68 5.99
CA TYR A 212 14.37 -10.19 5.04
C TYR A 212 13.15 -10.82 5.71
N GLY A 213 12.16 -11.13 4.89
CA GLY A 213 10.87 -11.55 5.38
C GLY A 213 9.90 -12.03 4.30
N ILE A 214 8.63 -12.19 4.68
CA ILE A 214 7.56 -12.56 3.76
C ILE A 214 6.36 -11.65 4.00
N SER A 215 5.77 -11.19 2.90
CA SER A 215 4.41 -10.64 2.88
C SER A 215 3.49 -11.73 2.33
N SER A 216 2.58 -12.25 3.14
CA SER A 216 1.61 -13.27 2.72
C SER A 216 0.22 -12.92 3.19
N ASN A 217 -0.77 -13.03 2.29
CA ASN A 217 -2.18 -12.88 2.64
C ASN A 217 -2.72 -14.08 3.43
N THR A 218 -1.99 -15.19 3.42
CA THR A 218 -2.47 -16.48 3.91
C THR A 218 -1.86 -16.89 5.24
N PHE A 219 -0.92 -16.09 5.81
CA PHE A 219 -0.47 -16.32 7.19
C PHE A 219 -1.66 -16.46 8.16
N PRO A 220 -2.71 -15.62 8.08
CA PRO A 220 -3.84 -15.70 9.01
C PRO A 220 -4.89 -16.77 8.67
N TYR A 221 -4.70 -17.61 7.65
CA TYR A 221 -5.70 -18.59 7.23
C TYR A 221 -5.63 -19.86 8.08
N ALA A 222 -6.73 -20.62 8.12
CA ALA A 222 -6.75 -21.91 8.79
C ALA A 222 -5.66 -22.84 8.22
N ALA A 223 -5.06 -23.67 9.08
CA ALA A 223 -3.98 -24.56 8.70
C ALA A 223 -4.38 -25.61 7.64
N THR A 224 -5.68 -25.84 7.48
CA THR A 224 -6.27 -26.74 6.47
C THR A 224 -6.51 -26.06 5.12
N HIS A 225 -6.33 -24.75 5.01
CA HIS A 225 -6.55 -24.02 3.76
C HIS A 225 -5.48 -24.42 2.73
N PRO A 226 -5.86 -24.75 1.47
CA PRO A 226 -4.92 -25.26 0.47
C PRO A 226 -3.83 -24.28 0.06
N GLU A 227 -4.05 -22.99 0.31
CA GLU A 227 -3.10 -21.90 0.03
C GLU A 227 -2.35 -21.42 1.30
N PHE A 228 -2.49 -22.11 2.43
CA PHE A 228 -1.92 -21.68 3.72
C PHE A 228 -0.39 -21.62 3.69
N THR A 229 0.16 -20.47 4.09
CA THR A 229 1.58 -20.32 4.40
C THR A 229 1.77 -20.37 5.92
N SER A 230 2.45 -21.40 6.41
CA SER A 230 2.78 -21.56 7.83
C SER A 230 4.01 -20.71 8.18
N LEU A 231 3.82 -19.72 9.07
CA LEU A 231 4.92 -18.93 9.59
C LEU A 231 5.92 -19.79 10.38
N GLU A 232 5.43 -20.77 11.14
CA GLU A 232 6.27 -21.72 11.87
C GLU A 232 7.18 -22.51 10.93
N ARG A 233 6.64 -23.06 9.83
CA ARG A 233 7.45 -23.83 8.86
C ARG A 233 8.48 -22.94 8.18
N VAL A 234 8.12 -21.70 7.83
CA VAL A 234 9.05 -20.70 7.28
C VAL A 234 10.18 -20.38 8.28
N TRP A 235 9.83 -20.11 9.54
CA TRP A 235 10.82 -19.86 10.61
C TRP A 235 11.79 -21.03 10.77
N ASN A 236 11.28 -22.26 10.78
CA ASN A 236 12.10 -23.47 10.90
C ASN A 236 13.02 -23.70 9.68
N ILE A 237 12.64 -23.22 8.50
CA ILE A 237 13.54 -23.19 7.33
C ILE A 237 14.65 -22.17 7.57
N ALA A 238 14.31 -20.92 7.91
CA ALA A 238 15.29 -19.86 8.15
C ALA A 238 16.29 -20.22 9.27
N ALA A 239 15.81 -20.77 10.39
CA ALA A 239 16.64 -21.19 11.52
C ALA A 239 17.62 -22.34 11.19
N ARG A 240 17.42 -23.06 10.08
CA ARG A 240 18.37 -24.07 9.60
C ARG A 240 19.43 -23.48 8.67
N LEU A 241 19.21 -22.29 8.12
CA LEU A 241 20.17 -21.61 7.24
C LEU A 241 21.31 -20.96 8.02
N ALA A 242 21.01 -20.39 9.20
CA ALA A 242 22.01 -19.76 10.06
C ALA A 242 21.61 -19.87 11.55
N PRO A 243 22.58 -19.88 12.50
CA PRO A 243 22.27 -19.89 13.93
C PRO A 243 21.45 -18.69 14.40
N GLN A 244 21.66 -17.53 13.77
CA GLN A 244 20.89 -16.31 13.98
C GLN A 244 20.44 -15.79 12.61
N PRO A 245 19.33 -16.32 12.05
CA PRO A 245 18.90 -15.93 10.72
C PRO A 245 18.39 -14.49 10.71
N HIS A 246 18.62 -13.80 9.59
CA HIS A 246 18.12 -12.44 9.35
C HIS A 246 16.67 -12.42 8.81
N PHE A 247 15.97 -13.56 8.86
CA PHE A 247 14.51 -13.59 8.75
C PHE A 247 13.92 -12.91 9.99
N GLY A 248 13.28 -11.75 9.80
CA GLY A 248 12.87 -10.91 10.92
C GLY A 248 11.56 -10.15 10.75
N VAL A 249 10.98 -10.11 9.55
CA VAL A 249 9.81 -9.25 9.28
C VAL A 249 8.72 -10.03 8.54
N VAL A 250 7.49 -9.96 9.02
CA VAL A 250 6.33 -10.55 8.34
C VAL A 250 5.24 -9.51 8.12
N GLN A 251 4.54 -9.65 7.01
CA GLN A 251 3.44 -8.77 6.64
C GLN A 251 2.21 -9.59 6.25
N PHE A 252 1.04 -9.21 6.74
CA PHE A 252 -0.22 -9.90 6.47
C PHE A 252 -1.43 -8.96 6.61
N PRO A 253 -2.59 -9.31 6.00
CA PRO A 253 -3.82 -8.57 6.17
C PRO A 253 -4.27 -8.63 7.61
N PHE A 254 -4.51 -7.46 8.19
CA PHE A 254 -5.10 -7.36 9.51
C PHE A 254 -5.87 -6.04 9.64
N ASN A 255 -7.15 -6.17 9.95
CA ASN A 255 -8.08 -5.07 10.18
C ASN A 255 -9.27 -5.59 11.01
N LEU A 256 -10.30 -4.76 11.17
CA LEU A 256 -11.47 -5.08 12.00
C LEU A 256 -12.32 -6.25 11.47
N TYR A 257 -12.18 -6.63 10.20
CA TYR A 257 -12.87 -7.79 9.61
C TYR A 257 -11.91 -8.97 9.39
N GLU A 258 -10.68 -8.70 8.92
CA GLU A 258 -9.65 -9.71 8.70
C GLU A 258 -8.89 -9.96 10.01
N THR A 259 -9.54 -10.63 10.97
CA THR A 259 -9.01 -10.85 12.33
C THR A 259 -8.24 -12.15 12.53
N GLY A 260 -7.96 -12.92 11.48
CA GLY A 260 -7.28 -14.22 11.59
C GLY A 260 -5.95 -14.14 12.34
N ALA A 261 -5.22 -13.01 12.26
CA ALA A 261 -3.91 -12.87 12.87
C ALA A 261 -3.93 -12.93 14.42
N VAL A 262 -5.08 -12.66 15.05
CA VAL A 262 -5.29 -12.76 16.51
C VAL A 262 -6.27 -13.87 16.92
N ARG A 263 -7.07 -14.42 15.99
CA ARG A 263 -8.11 -15.42 16.33
C ARG A 263 -7.82 -16.82 15.82
N GLU A 264 -7.11 -16.94 14.70
CA GLU A 264 -6.87 -18.23 14.07
C GLU A 264 -5.60 -18.87 14.65
N CYS A 265 -5.78 -19.87 15.49
CA CYS A 265 -4.67 -20.67 16.00
C CYS A 265 -4.22 -21.67 14.93
N ASN A 266 -3.23 -21.27 14.14
CA ASN A 266 -2.71 -22.04 13.00
C ASN A 266 -1.20 -22.31 13.08
N GLN A 267 -0.53 -21.91 14.17
CA GLN A 267 0.87 -22.19 14.46
C GLN A 267 0.98 -23.11 15.69
N SER A 268 2.14 -23.75 15.86
CA SER A 268 2.48 -24.58 17.02
C SER A 268 1.42 -25.63 17.31
N ALA A 269 1.14 -26.46 16.30
CA ALA A 269 0.08 -27.48 16.33
C ALA A 269 -1.32 -26.93 16.68
N GLY A 270 -1.62 -25.69 16.25
CA GLY A 270 -2.93 -25.05 16.44
C GLY A 270 -3.13 -24.46 17.83
N THR A 271 -2.05 -24.18 18.56
CA THR A 271 -2.12 -23.57 19.90
C THR A 271 -1.82 -22.08 19.91
N GLN A 272 -1.24 -21.56 18.83
CA GLN A 272 -0.86 -20.15 18.71
C GLN A 272 -1.38 -19.54 17.43
N THR A 273 -1.73 -18.27 17.52
CA THR A 273 -1.97 -17.39 16.38
C THR A 273 -0.66 -16.92 15.73
N VAL A 274 -0.76 -16.32 14.55
CA VAL A 274 0.40 -15.71 13.86
C VAL A 274 1.09 -14.67 14.74
N LEU A 275 0.33 -13.81 15.43
CA LEU A 275 0.89 -12.75 16.27
C LEU A 275 1.55 -13.29 17.53
N GLU A 276 0.99 -14.33 18.15
CA GLU A 276 1.59 -14.98 19.31
C GLU A 276 2.91 -15.68 18.94
N PHE A 277 2.91 -16.45 17.84
CA PHE A 277 4.12 -17.11 17.36
C PHE A 277 5.20 -16.08 16.96
N ALA A 278 4.82 -15.01 16.24
CA ALA A 278 5.74 -13.94 15.88
C ALA A 278 6.35 -13.26 17.11
N ARG A 279 5.55 -13.01 18.15
CA ARG A 279 6.03 -12.44 19.41
C ARG A 279 7.00 -13.38 20.13
N GLU A 280 6.69 -14.68 20.22
CA GLU A 280 7.59 -15.68 20.82
C GLU A 280 8.95 -15.70 20.11
N LYS A 281 8.95 -15.59 18.78
CA LYS A 281 10.17 -15.51 17.98
C LYS A 281 10.70 -14.08 17.82
N ASN A 282 10.17 -13.07 18.50
CA ASN A 282 10.58 -11.67 18.35
C ASN A 282 10.69 -11.21 16.88
N LEU A 283 9.69 -11.56 16.05
CA LEU A 283 9.58 -11.14 14.66
C LEU A 283 8.76 -9.85 14.57
N ALA A 284 9.18 -8.94 13.69
CA ALA A 284 8.43 -7.76 13.36
C ALA A 284 7.18 -8.11 12.54
N THR A 285 6.06 -7.45 12.83
CA THR A 285 4.74 -7.74 12.24
C THR A 285 4.13 -6.47 11.67
N LEU A 286 3.78 -6.51 10.39
CA LEU A 286 3.24 -5.39 9.65
C LEU A 286 1.84 -5.74 9.12
N ALA A 287 0.84 -4.93 9.44
CA ALA A 287 -0.50 -5.10 8.92
C ALA A 287 -0.65 -4.35 7.59
N ASN A 288 -0.96 -5.04 6.49
CA ASN A 288 -1.46 -4.39 5.28
C ASN A 288 -3.00 -4.38 5.27
N ARG A 289 -3.58 -3.59 4.37
CA ARG A 289 -5.04 -3.37 4.26
C ARG A 289 -5.72 -2.92 5.57
N PRO A 290 -5.16 -1.97 6.35
CA PRO A 290 -5.76 -1.58 7.62
C PRO A 290 -7.17 -1.00 7.47
N LEU A 291 -7.48 -0.39 6.31
CA LEU A 291 -8.77 0.27 6.05
C LEU A 291 -9.55 -0.28 4.84
N ASN A 292 -9.00 -1.25 4.09
CA ASN A 292 -9.63 -1.82 2.89
C ASN A 292 -9.81 -3.32 3.08
N ALA A 293 -10.75 -3.69 3.93
CA ALA A 293 -10.94 -5.06 4.37
C ALA A 293 -11.55 -5.92 3.28
N MET A 294 -11.11 -7.18 3.17
CA MET A 294 -11.75 -8.17 2.31
C MET A 294 -12.78 -8.96 3.11
N ARG A 295 -14.05 -8.93 2.68
CA ARG A 295 -15.15 -9.68 3.30
C ARG A 295 -16.07 -10.28 2.25
N ALA A 296 -16.34 -11.58 2.35
CA ALA A 296 -17.23 -12.31 1.45
C ALA A 296 -16.93 -12.08 -0.06
N GLY A 297 -15.65 -12.04 -0.43
CA GLY A 297 -15.22 -11.81 -1.82
C GLY A 297 -15.28 -10.36 -2.30
N SER A 298 -15.65 -9.40 -1.43
CA SER A 298 -15.75 -7.98 -1.75
C SER A 298 -14.89 -7.12 -0.82
N MET A 299 -14.57 -5.90 -1.24
CA MET A 299 -13.82 -4.94 -0.42
C MET A 299 -14.77 -4.03 0.36
N THR A 300 -14.62 -3.99 1.67
CA THR A 300 -15.31 -3.08 2.59
C THR A 300 -14.32 -2.05 3.12
N ARG A 301 -14.62 -0.77 2.90
CA ARG A 301 -13.78 0.33 3.37
C ARG A 301 -14.15 0.76 4.79
N LEU A 302 -13.18 0.73 5.70
CA LEU A 302 -13.32 1.19 7.09
C LEU A 302 -13.01 2.68 7.17
N ALA A 303 -13.91 3.52 6.66
CA ALA A 303 -13.78 4.97 6.70
C ALA A 303 -15.15 5.63 6.90
N SER A 304 -15.15 6.87 7.40
CA SER A 304 -16.37 7.69 7.40
C SER A 304 -16.56 8.34 6.04
N PHE A 305 -17.81 8.53 5.65
CA PHE A 305 -18.16 9.09 4.34
C PHE A 305 -19.02 10.33 4.51
N GLU A 306 -18.58 11.44 3.91
CA GLU A 306 -19.44 12.59 3.74
C GLU A 306 -20.48 12.30 2.66
N THR A 307 -21.72 12.71 2.90
CA THR A 307 -22.84 12.47 1.99
C THR A 307 -23.56 13.77 1.66
N ILE A 308 -24.27 13.76 0.53
CA ILE A 308 -25.19 14.83 0.13
C ILE A 308 -26.53 14.20 -0.27
N SER A 309 -27.63 14.93 -0.08
CA SER A 309 -28.94 14.46 -0.52
C SER A 309 -29.03 14.41 -2.05
N SER A 310 -29.94 13.60 -2.58
CA SER A 310 -30.21 13.57 -4.03
C SER A 310 -30.58 14.95 -4.57
N GLN A 311 -31.36 15.72 -3.80
CA GLN A 311 -31.75 17.08 -4.18
C GLN A 311 -30.54 18.02 -4.26
N GLN A 312 -29.67 18.02 -3.24
CA GLN A 312 -28.45 18.84 -3.25
C GLN A 312 -27.52 18.47 -4.41
N ALA A 313 -27.41 17.17 -4.72
CA ALA A 313 -26.62 16.71 -5.84
C ALA A 313 -27.18 17.19 -7.18
N GLU A 314 -28.49 17.09 -7.40
CA GLU A 314 -29.20 17.58 -8.61
C GLU A 314 -29.06 19.10 -8.78
N GLU A 315 -28.99 19.86 -7.69
CA GLU A 315 -28.81 21.32 -7.72
C GLU A 315 -27.37 21.75 -8.07
N ILE A 316 -26.37 21.07 -7.50
CA ILE A 316 -24.95 21.47 -7.58
C ILE A 316 -24.25 20.86 -8.80
N PHE A 317 -24.55 19.60 -9.12
CA PHE A 317 -23.82 18.82 -10.13
C PHE A 317 -23.86 19.44 -11.53
N PRO A 318 -25.00 19.92 -12.07
CA PRO A 318 -25.05 20.52 -13.40
C PRO A 318 -24.17 21.77 -13.52
N GLN A 319 -24.08 22.57 -12.45
CA GLN A 319 -23.25 23.79 -12.43
C GLN A 319 -21.76 23.45 -12.44
N GLN A 320 -21.34 22.46 -11.63
CA GLN A 320 -19.96 21.98 -11.61
C GLN A 320 -19.56 21.34 -12.95
N LEU A 321 -20.46 20.57 -13.55
CA LEU A 321 -20.24 19.95 -14.85
C LEU A 321 -20.10 21.01 -15.95
N ALA A 322 -20.94 22.05 -15.94
CA ALA A 322 -20.83 23.16 -16.88
C ALA A 322 -19.54 23.95 -16.72
N ALA A 323 -19.07 24.16 -15.47
CA ALA A 323 -17.80 24.80 -15.18
C ALA A 323 -16.61 23.97 -15.68
N LEU A 324 -16.61 22.65 -15.43
CA LEU A 324 -15.60 21.74 -15.97
C LEU A 324 -15.59 21.77 -17.50
N ALA A 325 -16.76 21.65 -18.15
CA ALA A 325 -16.88 21.70 -19.60
C ALA A 325 -16.38 23.02 -20.19
N ALA A 326 -16.52 24.14 -19.48
CA ALA A 326 -15.98 25.43 -19.90
C ALA A 326 -14.45 25.45 -19.90
N VAL A 327 -13.82 24.90 -18.86
CA VAL A 327 -12.36 24.77 -18.76
C VAL A 327 -11.82 23.80 -19.82
N GLU A 328 -12.53 22.70 -20.08
CA GLU A 328 -12.18 21.74 -21.15
C GLU A 328 -12.28 22.37 -22.55
N ARG A 329 -13.27 23.23 -22.80
CA ARG A 329 -13.33 24.00 -24.05
C ARG A 329 -12.19 25.02 -24.17
N ASP A 330 -11.80 25.67 -23.09
CA ASP A 330 -10.65 26.59 -23.07
C ASP A 330 -9.34 25.88 -23.42
N PHE A 331 -9.16 24.63 -22.97
CA PHE A 331 -8.04 23.77 -23.38
C PHE A 331 -7.99 23.61 -24.89
N VAL A 332 -9.10 23.17 -25.50
CA VAL A 332 -9.18 22.92 -26.95
C VAL A 332 -8.96 24.20 -27.75
N ALA A 333 -9.54 25.32 -27.30
CA ALA A 333 -9.49 26.58 -28.04
C ALA A 333 -8.13 27.29 -27.96
N ARG A 334 -7.43 27.19 -26.82
CA ARG A 334 -6.25 28.05 -26.53
C ARG A 334 -4.98 27.29 -26.26
N ILE A 335 -5.06 26.12 -25.62
CA ILE A 335 -3.88 25.33 -25.25
C ILE A 335 -3.50 24.38 -26.37
N CYS A 336 -4.44 23.58 -26.89
CA CYS A 336 -4.19 22.62 -27.96
C CYS A 336 -3.45 23.22 -29.17
N PRO A 337 -3.80 24.41 -29.71
CA PRO A 337 -3.11 24.97 -30.87
C PRO A 337 -1.64 25.35 -30.61
N GLN A 338 -1.24 25.47 -29.35
CA GLN A 338 0.13 25.84 -28.95
C GLN A 338 1.01 24.63 -28.66
N LEU A 339 0.43 23.44 -28.59
CA LEU A 339 1.16 22.21 -28.29
C LEU A 339 1.54 21.49 -29.57
N ASP A 340 2.80 21.10 -29.65
CA ASP A 340 3.28 20.30 -30.77
C ASP A 340 2.96 18.82 -30.55
N PHE A 341 1.93 18.33 -31.26
CA PHE A 341 1.49 16.93 -31.22
C PHE A 341 2.05 16.07 -32.35
N THR A 342 3.01 16.57 -33.15
CA THR A 342 3.36 16.10 -34.52
C THR A 342 3.66 14.61 -34.73
N ASN A 343 3.60 13.73 -33.72
CA ASN A 343 3.75 12.30 -33.95
C ASN A 343 2.93 11.30 -33.10
N ARG A 344 2.08 11.65 -32.11
CA ARG A 344 1.60 10.59 -31.16
C ARG A 344 0.19 10.62 -30.55
N LEU A 345 -0.71 11.56 -30.87
CA LEU A 345 -2.06 11.54 -30.26
C LEU A 345 -3.18 11.83 -31.29
N GLN A 346 -3.87 10.78 -31.73
CA GLN A 346 -5.21 10.93 -32.31
C GLN A 346 -6.18 11.39 -31.21
N ASN A 347 -7.13 12.28 -31.52
CA ASN A 347 -8.10 12.85 -30.57
C ASN A 347 -7.47 13.69 -29.43
N HIS A 348 -6.44 14.49 -29.73
CA HIS A 348 -5.79 15.36 -28.74
C HIS A 348 -6.72 16.42 -28.13
N ASP A 349 -7.77 16.81 -28.85
CA ASP A 349 -8.85 17.68 -28.40
C ASP A 349 -9.78 17.03 -27.35
N ARG A 350 -9.71 15.71 -27.18
CA ARG A 350 -10.54 14.94 -26.24
C ARG A 350 -9.80 14.42 -25.02
N ILE A 351 -8.52 14.81 -24.83
CA ILE A 351 -7.69 14.34 -23.71
C ILE A 351 -8.37 14.60 -22.35
N PHE A 352 -9.06 15.74 -22.23
CA PHE A 352 -9.73 16.16 -21.02
C PHE A 352 -11.25 16.17 -21.15
N ASP A 353 -11.88 15.40 -22.04
CA ASP A 353 -13.36 15.36 -22.20
C ASP A 353 -14.04 14.60 -21.05
N TYR A 354 -13.86 15.05 -19.80
CA TYR A 354 -14.43 14.40 -18.62
C TYR A 354 -15.85 14.87 -18.35
N ALA A 355 -16.21 16.13 -18.65
CA ALA A 355 -17.57 16.62 -18.47
C ALA A 355 -18.56 15.84 -19.35
N GLY A 356 -18.21 15.54 -20.59
CA GLY A 356 -19.02 14.69 -21.47
C GLY A 356 -19.18 13.27 -20.91
N GLN A 357 -18.07 12.65 -20.48
CA GLN A 357 -18.07 11.30 -19.90
C GLN A 357 -18.85 11.19 -18.58
N LEU A 358 -18.88 12.26 -17.79
CA LEU A 358 -19.50 12.29 -16.47
C LEU A 358 -20.93 12.84 -16.47
N ALA A 359 -21.49 13.26 -17.61
CA ALA A 359 -22.80 13.93 -17.63
C ALA A 359 -23.94 13.12 -16.98
N GLY A 360 -23.92 11.79 -17.10
CA GLY A 360 -24.87 10.89 -16.43
C GLY A 360 -24.46 10.40 -15.04
N GLY A 361 -23.37 10.93 -14.48
CA GLY A 361 -22.66 10.34 -13.34
C GLY A 361 -23.48 10.21 -12.05
N LEU A 362 -24.51 11.05 -11.84
CA LEU A 362 -25.39 10.94 -10.68
C LEU A 362 -26.15 9.61 -10.63
N HIS A 363 -26.43 9.02 -11.80
CA HIS A 363 -27.31 7.85 -11.95
C HIS A 363 -26.64 6.66 -12.64
N ALA A 364 -25.46 6.86 -13.26
CA ALA A 364 -24.78 5.84 -14.07
C ALA A 364 -24.08 4.74 -13.26
N PHE A 365 -23.77 4.98 -11.98
CA PHE A 365 -23.05 4.02 -11.15
C PHE A 365 -24.02 3.19 -10.29
N ARG A 366 -23.75 1.89 -10.21
CA ARG A 366 -24.60 0.91 -9.50
C ARG A 366 -24.53 1.10 -7.99
N ASP A 367 -23.31 1.34 -7.50
CA ASP A 367 -23.00 1.47 -6.09
C ASP A 367 -21.70 2.28 -5.92
N TRP A 368 -21.35 2.54 -4.66
CA TRP A 368 -20.11 3.22 -4.31
C TRP A 368 -18.86 2.50 -4.85
N ALA A 369 -18.84 1.17 -4.86
CA ALA A 369 -17.66 0.40 -5.28
C ALA A 369 -17.39 0.56 -6.79
N HIS A 370 -18.44 0.55 -7.62
CA HIS A 370 -18.36 0.84 -9.05
C HIS A 370 -17.86 2.26 -9.27
N TRP A 371 -18.41 3.25 -8.56
CA TRP A 371 -17.93 4.63 -8.64
C TRP A 371 -16.45 4.77 -8.21
N ASP A 372 -16.09 4.22 -7.06
CA ASP A 372 -14.74 4.32 -6.50
C ASP A 372 -13.71 3.67 -7.43
N TYR A 373 -14.07 2.56 -8.09
CA TYR A 373 -13.25 1.93 -9.12
C TYR A 373 -13.04 2.87 -10.31
N VAL A 374 -14.10 3.40 -10.90
CA VAL A 374 -13.99 4.30 -12.07
C VAL A 374 -13.16 5.54 -11.73
N ARG A 375 -13.42 6.16 -10.58
CA ARG A 375 -12.64 7.32 -10.12
C ARG A 375 -11.16 6.99 -9.95
N GLN A 376 -10.84 5.94 -9.20
CA GLN A 376 -9.46 5.65 -8.80
C GLN A 376 -8.61 4.99 -9.90
N TYR A 377 -9.23 4.29 -10.86
CA TYR A 377 -8.50 3.53 -11.87
C TYR A 377 -8.60 4.10 -13.28
N LEU A 378 -9.67 4.84 -13.57
CA LEU A 378 -9.87 5.44 -14.90
C LEU A 378 -9.59 6.93 -14.84
N ILE A 379 -10.30 7.67 -13.99
CA ILE A 379 -10.29 9.15 -14.08
C ILE A 379 -9.02 9.74 -13.49
N GLU A 380 -8.78 9.58 -12.17
CA GLU A 380 -7.66 10.25 -11.48
C GLU A 380 -6.29 9.91 -12.09
N PRO A 381 -5.93 8.65 -12.37
CA PRO A 381 -4.62 8.33 -12.94
C PRO A 381 -4.45 8.83 -14.37
N GLN A 382 -5.50 8.78 -15.20
CA GLN A 382 -5.42 9.24 -16.58
C GLN A 382 -5.29 10.77 -16.62
N SER A 383 -6.04 11.49 -15.78
CA SER A 383 -5.96 12.95 -15.72
C SER A 383 -4.60 13.42 -15.26
N GLU A 384 -4.02 12.81 -14.22
CA GLU A 384 -2.69 13.19 -13.74
C GLU A 384 -1.59 12.87 -14.76
N ARG A 385 -1.67 11.71 -15.42
CA ARG A 385 -0.71 11.34 -16.46
C ARG A 385 -0.77 12.29 -17.65
N ALA A 386 -1.97 12.69 -18.07
CA ALA A 386 -2.16 13.66 -19.14
C ALA A 386 -1.59 15.04 -18.74
N LEU A 387 -1.92 15.53 -17.54
CA LEU A 387 -1.38 16.79 -17.02
C LEU A 387 0.14 16.78 -16.94
N PHE A 388 0.74 15.70 -16.44
CA PHE A 388 2.19 15.56 -16.35
C PHE A 388 2.87 15.59 -17.73
N TYR A 389 2.35 14.82 -18.69
CA TYR A 389 2.89 14.77 -20.05
C TYR A 389 2.78 16.13 -20.76
N LEU A 390 1.61 16.75 -20.70
CA LEU A 390 1.34 18.02 -21.38
C LEU A 390 2.07 19.20 -20.71
N ARG A 391 2.32 19.16 -19.40
CA ARG A 391 3.17 20.15 -18.70
C ARG A 391 4.60 20.18 -19.26
N ARG A 392 5.13 19.01 -19.67
CA ARG A 392 6.46 18.93 -20.31
C ARG A 392 6.42 19.47 -21.73
N LEU A 393 5.39 19.10 -22.50
CA LEU A 393 5.22 19.61 -23.87
C LEU A 393 4.97 21.12 -23.91
N SER A 394 4.27 21.67 -22.93
CA SER A 394 4.03 23.11 -22.84
C SER A 394 5.25 23.91 -22.40
N ASN A 395 6.37 23.23 -22.08
CA ASN A 395 7.58 23.84 -21.51
C ASN A 395 7.28 24.81 -20.36
N GLN A 396 6.32 24.45 -19.49
CA GLN A 396 5.86 25.28 -18.37
C GLN A 396 5.32 26.66 -18.75
N ALA A 397 4.75 26.83 -19.95
CA ALA A 397 4.14 28.10 -20.38
C ALA A 397 3.12 28.62 -19.34
N SER A 398 3.11 29.93 -19.10
CA SER A 398 2.22 30.58 -18.13
C SER A 398 0.75 30.26 -18.38
N LEU A 399 0.36 30.21 -19.66
CA LEU A 399 -1.00 29.86 -20.07
C LEU A 399 -1.40 28.44 -19.66
N TRP A 400 -0.48 27.48 -19.76
CA TRP A 400 -0.70 26.11 -19.27
C TRP A 400 -0.89 26.09 -17.76
N GLN A 401 -0.03 26.78 -17.01
CA GLN A 401 -0.12 26.83 -15.55
C GLN A 401 -1.45 27.42 -15.07
N MET A 402 -1.90 28.51 -15.71
CA MET A 402 -3.18 29.14 -15.42
C MET A 402 -4.36 28.21 -15.72
N TRP A 403 -4.33 27.51 -16.86
CA TRP A 403 -5.37 26.55 -17.22
C TRP A 403 -5.41 25.36 -16.26
N GLU A 404 -4.23 24.78 -15.95
CA GLU A 404 -4.10 23.65 -15.03
C GLU A 404 -4.63 24.00 -13.62
N ALA A 405 -4.39 25.22 -13.15
CA ALA A 405 -4.90 25.73 -11.88
C ALA A 405 -6.44 25.88 -11.85
N GLN A 406 -7.11 25.96 -13.01
CA GLN A 406 -8.57 25.97 -13.11
C GLN A 406 -9.15 24.56 -13.32
N PHE A 407 -8.49 23.75 -14.13
CA PHE A 407 -8.94 22.40 -14.48
C PHE A 407 -8.97 21.48 -13.26
N ARG A 408 -7.89 21.47 -12.46
CA ARG A 408 -7.77 20.57 -11.29
C ARG A 408 -8.91 20.78 -10.28
N PRO A 409 -9.21 22.01 -9.80
CA PRO A 409 -10.34 22.23 -8.92
C PRO A 409 -11.70 21.90 -9.56
N ALA A 410 -11.89 22.21 -10.84
CA ALA A 410 -13.15 21.94 -11.55
C ALA A 410 -13.44 20.44 -11.63
N LEU A 411 -12.46 19.63 -12.04
CA LEU A 411 -12.60 18.18 -12.07
C LEU A 411 -12.82 17.62 -10.65
N GLN A 412 -12.03 18.08 -9.67
CA GLN A 412 -12.14 17.63 -8.29
C GLN A 412 -13.52 17.95 -7.69
N ALA A 413 -14.14 19.08 -8.02
CA ALA A 413 -15.48 19.42 -7.56
C ALA A 413 -16.53 18.40 -8.04
N VAL A 414 -16.52 18.08 -9.35
CA VAL A 414 -17.40 17.07 -9.95
C VAL A 414 -17.20 15.69 -9.29
N LEU A 415 -15.95 15.24 -9.18
CA LEU A 415 -15.61 13.96 -8.55
C LEU A 415 -16.03 13.91 -7.07
N THR A 416 -15.96 15.03 -6.35
CA THR A 416 -16.35 15.12 -4.94
C THR A 416 -17.86 14.97 -4.79
N THR A 417 -18.65 15.67 -5.61
CA THR A 417 -20.12 15.57 -5.59
C THR A 417 -20.59 14.15 -5.91
N LEU A 418 -20.02 13.53 -6.95
CA LEU A 418 -20.33 12.13 -7.29
C LEU A 418 -19.95 11.17 -6.17
N THR A 419 -18.78 11.36 -5.56
CA THR A 419 -18.37 10.57 -4.38
C THR A 419 -19.37 10.69 -3.25
N ARG A 420 -19.73 11.91 -2.85
CA ARG A 420 -20.67 12.13 -1.74
C ARG A 420 -22.06 11.56 -2.04
N ARG A 421 -22.53 11.68 -3.29
CA ARG A 421 -23.83 11.14 -3.71
C ARG A 421 -23.88 9.61 -3.68
N HIS A 422 -22.81 8.95 -4.13
CA HIS A 422 -22.74 7.48 -4.19
C HIS A 422 -22.33 6.84 -2.86
N SER A 423 -21.85 7.64 -1.89
CA SER A 423 -21.45 7.13 -0.57
C SER A 423 -22.62 6.94 0.41
N ALA A 424 -23.83 7.45 0.11
CA ALA A 424 -24.95 7.48 1.06
C ALA A 424 -25.35 6.12 1.64
N SER A 425 -25.28 5.04 0.85
CA SER A 425 -25.57 3.70 1.36
C SER A 425 -24.47 3.18 2.28
N VAL A 426 -23.21 3.35 1.87
CA VAL A 426 -22.05 2.87 2.63
C VAL A 426 -21.86 3.67 3.92
N ALA A 427 -22.17 4.97 3.90
CA ALA A 427 -22.09 5.85 5.07
C ALA A 427 -22.92 5.32 6.25
N ARG A 428 -24.17 4.88 5.99
CA ARG A 428 -25.03 4.31 7.04
C ARG A 428 -24.46 3.04 7.66
N ASP A 429 -23.85 2.18 6.84
CA ASP A 429 -23.24 0.95 7.33
C ASP A 429 -21.96 1.26 8.12
N SER A 430 -21.17 2.23 7.68
CA SER A 430 -20.00 2.74 8.40
C SER A 430 -20.37 3.39 9.74
N GLU A 431 -21.44 4.18 9.81
CA GLU A 431 -21.96 4.78 11.04
C GLU A 431 -22.42 3.71 12.03
N LYS A 432 -23.27 2.76 11.59
CA LYS A 432 -23.71 1.64 12.43
C LYS A 432 -22.54 0.85 12.99
N PHE A 433 -21.53 0.61 12.16
CA PHE A 433 -20.34 -0.11 12.59
C PHE A 433 -19.53 0.73 13.60
N ALA A 434 -19.34 2.03 13.36
CA ALA A 434 -18.69 2.94 14.30
C ALA A 434 -19.40 2.98 15.67
N ASP A 435 -20.74 2.97 15.68
CA ASP A 435 -21.53 2.92 16.92
C ASP A 435 -21.36 1.58 17.66
N GLN A 436 -21.22 0.47 16.92
CA GLN A 436 -20.89 -0.82 17.52
C GLN A 436 -19.50 -0.78 18.18
N LEU A 437 -18.52 -0.18 17.51
CA LEU A 437 -17.18 -0.02 18.08
C LEU A 437 -17.20 0.80 19.37
N ASP A 438 -18.00 1.86 19.42
CA ASP A 438 -18.11 2.70 20.62
C ASP A 438 -18.73 1.95 21.79
N ARG A 439 -19.67 1.04 21.54
CA ARG A 439 -20.24 0.19 22.59
C ARG A 439 -19.24 -0.84 23.10
N LEU A 440 -18.44 -1.44 22.22
CA LEU A 440 -17.44 -2.44 22.58
C LEU A 440 -16.21 -1.83 23.26
N ALA A 441 -15.81 -0.62 22.84
CA ALA A 441 -14.67 0.11 23.35
C ALA A 441 -15.03 1.60 23.55
N PRO A 442 -15.64 1.98 24.69
CA PRO A 442 -16.10 3.36 24.93
C PRO A 442 -15.03 4.45 24.78
N GLY A 443 -13.74 4.11 24.91
CA GLY A 443 -12.63 5.02 24.62
C GLY A 443 -12.51 5.46 23.15
N LEU A 444 -13.27 4.84 22.23
CA LEU A 444 -13.39 5.22 20.83
C LEU A 444 -14.48 6.27 20.56
N ALA A 445 -15.40 6.51 21.49
CA ALA A 445 -16.56 7.38 21.28
C ALA A 445 -16.17 8.83 20.97
N THR A 446 -15.01 9.29 21.44
CA THR A 446 -14.47 10.63 21.15
C THR A 446 -13.71 10.71 19.83
N THR A 447 -13.51 9.59 19.13
CA THR A 447 -12.85 9.54 17.83
C THR A 447 -13.87 9.74 16.71
N PRO A 448 -13.76 10.79 15.89
CA PRO A 448 -14.82 11.15 14.96
C PRO A 448 -14.95 10.17 13.77
N ALA A 449 -13.82 9.76 13.18
CA ALA A 449 -13.84 9.00 11.93
C ALA A 449 -13.65 7.49 12.17
N LEU A 450 -14.39 6.66 11.44
CA LEU A 450 -14.24 5.20 11.49
C LEU A 450 -12.81 4.76 11.09
N SER A 451 -12.18 5.48 10.16
CA SER A 451 -10.77 5.26 9.79
C SER A 451 -9.85 5.40 11.00
N GLN A 452 -10.02 6.47 11.76
CA GLN A 452 -9.24 6.73 12.96
C GLN A 452 -9.54 5.70 14.05
N LYS A 453 -10.80 5.31 14.25
CA LYS A 453 -11.18 4.25 15.20
C LYS A 453 -10.48 2.94 14.85
N ALA A 454 -10.55 2.51 13.58
CA ALA A 454 -9.89 1.30 13.11
C ALA A 454 -8.37 1.37 13.31
N LEU A 455 -7.72 2.48 12.95
CA LEU A 455 -6.28 2.63 13.15
C LEU A 455 -5.88 2.60 14.62
N ARG A 456 -6.61 3.31 15.51
CA ARG A 456 -6.34 3.31 16.97
C ARG A 456 -6.34 1.90 17.56
N VAL A 457 -7.24 1.06 17.06
CA VAL A 457 -7.36 -0.33 17.49
C VAL A 457 -6.19 -1.17 17.00
N LEU A 458 -5.82 -1.03 15.72
CA LEU A 458 -4.71 -1.77 15.14
C LEU A 458 -3.38 -1.41 15.81
N VAL A 459 -3.08 -0.13 15.99
CA VAL A 459 -1.81 0.29 16.60
C VAL A 459 -1.68 -0.15 18.07
N GLN A 460 -2.78 -0.49 18.74
CA GLN A 460 -2.78 -1.00 20.10
C GLN A 460 -2.96 -2.51 20.21
N THR A 461 -3.11 -3.22 19.08
CA THR A 461 -3.20 -4.67 19.08
C THR A 461 -1.87 -5.28 19.53
N GLU A 462 -1.93 -6.10 20.58
CA GLU A 462 -0.74 -6.78 21.10
C GLU A 462 -0.09 -7.66 20.02
N GLY A 463 1.23 -7.60 19.94
CA GLY A 463 2.01 -8.34 18.94
C GLY A 463 2.07 -7.67 17.56
N LEU A 464 1.23 -6.66 17.26
CA LEU A 464 1.34 -5.87 16.03
C LEU A 464 2.33 -4.70 16.24
N HIS A 465 3.32 -4.58 15.36
CA HIS A 465 4.32 -3.51 15.43
C HIS A 465 3.88 -2.26 14.65
N ALA A 466 3.39 -2.43 13.43
CA ALA A 466 2.88 -1.31 12.65
C ALA A 466 1.76 -1.67 11.67
N ALA A 467 0.87 -0.73 11.42
CA ALA A 467 -0.11 -0.80 10.34
C ALA A 467 0.30 0.10 9.16
N LEU A 468 0.21 -0.44 7.95
CA LEU A 468 0.68 0.20 6.72
C LEU A 468 -0.48 0.92 6.04
N LEU A 469 -0.56 2.23 6.22
CA LEU A 469 -1.65 3.05 5.72
C LEU A 469 -1.30 3.63 4.35
N GLY A 470 -2.19 3.46 3.36
CA GLY A 470 -2.05 4.06 2.03
C GLY A 470 -2.28 5.58 2.03
N MET A 471 -1.25 6.36 2.35
CA MET A 471 -1.34 7.80 2.57
C MET A 471 -1.09 8.62 1.30
N ARG A 472 -1.96 8.51 0.30
CA ARG A 472 -1.81 9.16 -1.02
C ARG A 472 -1.95 10.69 -1.01
N ARG A 473 -2.43 11.29 0.07
CA ARG A 473 -2.63 12.74 0.19
C ARG A 473 -2.30 13.16 1.61
N ARG A 474 -1.88 14.41 1.80
CA ARG A 474 -1.59 14.99 3.11
C ARG A 474 -2.71 14.74 4.14
N ALA A 475 -3.97 14.93 3.75
CA ALA A 475 -5.11 14.68 4.63
C ALA A 475 -5.16 13.24 5.19
N TYR A 476 -4.69 12.24 4.44
CA TYR A 476 -4.64 10.85 4.94
C TYR A 476 -3.53 10.64 5.96
N VAL A 477 -2.43 11.38 5.83
CA VAL A 477 -1.37 11.42 6.83
C VAL A 477 -1.88 12.08 8.10
N GLU A 478 -2.58 13.20 7.99
CA GLU A 478 -3.20 13.91 9.13
C GLU A 478 -4.20 13.01 9.87
N ASP A 479 -5.04 12.28 9.15
CA ASP A 479 -6.00 11.32 9.72
C ASP A 479 -5.29 10.18 10.48
N GLY A 480 -4.20 9.66 9.91
CA GLY A 480 -3.35 8.67 10.57
C GLY A 480 -2.65 9.21 11.82
N LEU A 481 -2.10 10.43 11.75
CA LEU A 481 -1.45 11.09 12.88
C LEU A 481 -2.43 11.37 14.03
N HIS A 482 -3.68 11.70 13.72
CA HIS A 482 -4.72 11.86 14.73
C HIS A 482 -4.94 10.55 15.50
N ALA A 483 -5.08 9.42 14.79
CA ALA A 483 -5.20 8.10 15.41
C ALA A 483 -3.94 7.72 16.22
N LEU A 484 -2.77 8.03 15.69
CA LEU A 484 -1.48 7.68 16.28
C LEU A 484 -1.17 8.47 17.56
N ARG A 485 -1.63 9.72 17.65
CA ARG A 485 -1.41 10.61 18.82
C ARG A 485 -2.48 10.50 19.89
N ALA A 486 -3.61 9.89 19.58
CA ALA A 486 -4.72 9.75 20.52
C ALA A 486 -4.35 8.82 21.68
N GLU A 487 -4.81 9.17 22.88
CA GLU A 487 -4.57 8.36 24.08
C GLU A 487 -4.94 6.87 23.87
N PRO A 488 -4.20 5.94 24.47
CA PRO A 488 -4.53 4.52 24.42
C PRO A 488 -5.97 4.23 24.87
N ILE A 489 -6.62 3.25 24.24
CA ILE A 489 -7.96 2.79 24.56
C ILE A 489 -7.83 1.86 25.78
N PRO A 490 -8.42 2.22 26.93
CA PRO A 490 -8.37 1.36 28.11
C PRO A 490 -9.03 -0.01 27.82
N ASN A 491 -8.41 -1.09 28.29
CA ASN A 491 -8.95 -2.46 28.20
C ASN A 491 -9.28 -2.94 26.77
N LEU A 492 -8.59 -2.46 25.74
CA LEU A 492 -8.85 -2.86 24.36
C LEU A 492 -8.75 -4.38 24.13
N HIS A 493 -7.80 -5.05 24.80
CA HIS A 493 -7.57 -6.49 24.65
C HIS A 493 -8.83 -7.31 24.94
N SER A 494 -9.61 -6.95 25.97
CA SER A 494 -10.88 -7.62 26.30
C SER A 494 -12.01 -7.35 25.30
N ALA A 495 -11.94 -6.27 24.53
CA ALA A 495 -12.94 -5.95 23.52
C ALA A 495 -12.65 -6.62 22.17
N PHE A 496 -11.38 -6.94 21.88
CA PHE A 496 -11.01 -7.57 20.61
C PHE A 496 -11.45 -9.03 20.52
N THR A 497 -11.54 -9.73 21.65
CA THR A 497 -12.07 -11.10 21.72
C THR A 497 -13.56 -11.17 21.41
N THR A 498 -14.32 -10.09 21.63
CA THR A 498 -15.77 -9.99 21.39
C THR A 498 -16.14 -9.24 20.10
N TRP A 499 -15.15 -8.79 19.32
CA TRP A 499 -15.36 -7.84 18.21
C TRP A 499 -16.19 -8.40 17.04
N ASN A 500 -16.11 -9.71 16.80
CA ASN A 500 -16.69 -10.38 15.62
C ASN A 500 -17.66 -11.51 16.01
N ASP A 501 -18.15 -11.51 17.24
CA ASP A 501 -19.30 -12.31 17.68
C ASP A 501 -20.56 -11.42 17.67
#